data_AF-A3TUS7-F1
#
_entry.id   AF-A3TUS7-F1
#
_cell.length_a   1.000
_cell.length_b   1.000
_cell.length_c   1.000
_cell.angle_alpha   90.00
_cell.angle_beta   90.00
_cell.angle_gamma   90.00
#
_symmetry.space_group_name_H-M   'P 1'
#
loop_
_entity.id
_entity.type
_entity.pdbx_description
1 polymer ?
#
loop_
_entity_poly.entity_id
_entity_poly.type
_entity_poly.pdbx_seq_one_letter_code
_entity_poly.pdbx_strand_id
1 'polypeptide(L)'
;MRVLWFGFVAGPLLGALWAVVAVVTVAVAVAFATGEAVRPGIGMAVLAGALAGLAAVVRGARWLTMLVALAITASLAVAGAGVLRFGPEVAPRLEAVSVLLAAAAIAGPVARVLEGVGFRAITRHAFEAAVIRFLTGFGYVFFTAIVVIPFYVMIMTSLKSQQALLQNPLDFTLELGRGADLFRSYRELLTDYDFGRYLWTSFVVSVLTVLVTLAFSIPGAYAVARLRFRGRALFSRSILLIYMVPMIVLALPIYIGFSMAGLRNTVFGIVLIYPVTTIPVALYMLQGYFRGLPAEVEEAGLMDGLGRLAVIWKITLPLSLPALASVSLYVFMIAWNEFLLAFMLLDDPSKFTLTRGIASLNSSEIPRQHLMAGAVIATVPIMALFLGLERFMTRGLAAGAVKG
;
A
#
# COMPACT_ATOMS: atom_id res chain seq x y z
N MET A 1 19.36 -30.15 15.05
CA MET A 1 19.88 -28.93 14.38
C MET A 1 21.14 -29.15 13.53
N ARG A 2 22.14 -29.96 13.95
CA ARG A 2 23.36 -30.21 13.15
C ARG A 2 23.16 -30.86 11.78
N VAL A 3 22.02 -31.54 11.55
CA VAL A 3 21.70 -32.20 10.26
C VAL A 3 21.41 -31.18 9.15
N LEU A 4 20.95 -29.96 9.48
CA LEU A 4 20.72 -28.88 8.51
C LEU A 4 22.02 -28.26 7.98
N TRP A 5 23.16 -28.64 8.55
CA TRP A 5 24.48 -28.14 8.19
C TRP A 5 25.14 -28.99 7.11
N PHE A 6 24.35 -29.79 6.41
CA PHE A 6 24.78 -30.51 5.23
C PHE A 6 24.01 -29.99 4.03
N GLY A 7 24.72 -29.64 2.96
CA GLY A 7 24.10 -29.11 1.75
C GLY A 7 23.09 -30.08 1.13
N PHE A 8 23.35 -31.39 1.19
CA PHE A 8 22.38 -32.40 0.70
C PHE A 8 21.04 -32.40 1.46
N VAL A 9 20.96 -31.76 2.63
CA VAL A 9 19.71 -31.56 3.39
C VAL A 9 19.18 -30.14 3.17
N ALA A 10 20.04 -29.13 3.34
CA ALA A 10 19.66 -27.72 3.23
C ALA A 10 19.21 -27.34 1.81
N GLY A 11 19.88 -27.87 0.78
CA GLY A 11 19.56 -27.63 -0.63
C GLY A 11 18.13 -28.06 -0.97
N PRO A 12 17.78 -29.35 -0.80
CA PRO A 12 16.42 -29.83 -1.05
C PRO A 12 15.36 -29.14 -0.19
N LEU A 13 15.65 -28.84 1.08
CA LEU A 13 14.70 -28.16 1.96
C LEU A 13 14.37 -26.75 1.45
N LEU A 14 15.39 -25.92 1.22
CA LEU A 14 15.20 -24.54 0.74
C LEU A 14 14.63 -24.52 -0.68
N GLY A 15 15.04 -25.48 -1.53
CA GLY A 15 14.48 -25.66 -2.86
C GLY A 15 13.00 -26.00 -2.85
N ALA A 16 12.58 -26.94 -1.98
CA ALA A 16 11.19 -27.32 -1.81
C ALA A 16 10.32 -26.14 -1.32
N LEU A 17 10.79 -25.42 -0.29
CA LEU A 17 10.08 -24.25 0.24
C LEU A 17 9.92 -23.16 -0.84
N TRP A 18 10.98 -22.86 -1.59
CA TRP A 18 10.91 -21.88 -2.67
C TRP A 18 9.96 -22.33 -3.78
N ALA A 19 9.98 -23.60 -4.15
CA ALA A 19 9.14 -24.09 -5.24
C ALA A 19 7.65 -23.95 -4.92
N VAL A 20 7.22 -24.14 -3.66
CA VAL A 20 5.83 -23.87 -3.27
C VAL A 20 5.48 -22.40 -3.51
N VAL A 21 6.34 -21.47 -3.09
CA VAL A 21 6.13 -20.02 -3.30
C VAL A 21 6.02 -19.72 -4.80
N ALA A 22 7.01 -20.14 -5.58
CA ALA A 22 7.07 -19.90 -7.03
C ALA A 22 5.83 -20.42 -7.76
N VAL A 23 5.40 -21.64 -7.43
CA VAL A 23 4.29 -22.32 -8.11
C VAL A 23 2.95 -21.71 -7.74
N VAL A 24 2.75 -21.33 -6.48
CA VAL A 24 1.55 -20.59 -6.08
C VAL A 24 1.51 -19.23 -6.77
N THR A 25 2.63 -18.50 -6.81
CA THR A 25 2.71 -17.20 -7.50
C THR A 25 2.40 -17.34 -8.98
N VAL A 26 2.98 -18.32 -9.67
CA VAL A 26 2.72 -18.55 -11.10
C VAL A 26 1.27 -18.99 -11.33
N ALA A 27 0.72 -19.87 -10.50
CA ALA A 27 -0.68 -20.29 -10.62
C ALA A 27 -1.65 -19.10 -10.50
N VAL A 28 -1.45 -18.24 -9.49
CA VAL A 28 -2.26 -17.02 -9.30
C VAL A 28 -2.09 -16.06 -10.48
N ALA A 29 -0.85 -15.82 -10.92
CA ALA A 29 -0.57 -14.91 -12.03
C ALA A 29 -1.23 -15.39 -13.34
N VAL A 30 -1.13 -16.68 -13.66
CA VAL A 30 -1.75 -17.26 -14.86
C VAL A 30 -3.27 -17.24 -14.74
N ALA A 31 -3.83 -17.64 -13.61
CA ALA A 31 -5.28 -17.62 -13.39
C ALA A 31 -5.84 -16.19 -13.57
N PHE A 32 -5.15 -15.18 -13.05
CA PHE A 32 -5.57 -13.79 -13.21
C PHE A 32 -5.41 -13.27 -14.63
N ALA A 33 -4.34 -13.67 -15.33
CA ALA A 33 -4.06 -13.19 -16.68
C ALA A 33 -4.94 -13.85 -17.75
N THR A 34 -5.52 -15.02 -17.47
CA THR A 34 -6.23 -15.83 -18.46
C THR A 34 -7.67 -16.17 -18.07
N GLY A 35 -8.03 -16.02 -16.80
CA GLY A 35 -9.31 -16.45 -16.24
C GLY A 35 -9.47 -17.97 -16.09
N GLU A 36 -8.47 -18.73 -16.50
CA GLU A 36 -8.47 -20.18 -16.42
C GLU A 36 -8.19 -20.68 -15.00
N ALA A 37 -8.85 -21.77 -14.62
CA ALA A 37 -8.64 -22.38 -13.32
C ALA A 37 -7.30 -23.14 -13.26
N VAL A 38 -6.26 -22.48 -12.78
CA VAL A 38 -4.93 -23.09 -12.55
C VAL A 38 -4.73 -23.38 -11.07
N ARG A 39 -4.52 -24.64 -10.71
CA ARG A 39 -4.31 -25.07 -9.31
C ARG A 39 -2.84 -25.45 -9.08
N PRO A 40 -2.19 -24.92 -8.03
CA PRO A 40 -0.82 -25.31 -7.69
C PRO A 40 -0.78 -26.74 -7.12
N GLY A 41 0.02 -27.61 -7.74
CA GLY A 41 0.28 -28.97 -7.26
C GLY A 41 1.35 -28.99 -6.17
N ILE A 42 0.99 -28.64 -4.93
CA ILE A 42 1.94 -28.44 -3.81
C ILE A 42 2.91 -29.62 -3.64
N GLY A 43 2.42 -30.86 -3.65
CA GLY A 43 3.28 -32.04 -3.49
C GLY A 43 4.32 -32.18 -4.61
N MET A 44 3.93 -31.91 -5.86
CA MET A 44 4.82 -31.98 -7.02
C MET A 44 5.77 -30.78 -7.06
N ALA A 45 5.33 -29.61 -6.59
CA ALA A 45 6.20 -28.45 -6.38
C ALA A 45 7.30 -28.75 -5.36
N VAL A 46 6.96 -29.36 -4.22
CA VAL A 46 7.92 -29.78 -3.20
C VAL A 46 8.95 -30.74 -3.79
N LEU A 47 8.52 -31.76 -4.53
CA LEU A 47 9.42 -32.72 -5.18
C LEU A 47 10.33 -32.05 -6.21
N ALA A 48 9.77 -31.24 -7.11
CA ALA A 48 10.53 -30.54 -8.14
C ALA A 48 11.56 -29.57 -7.52
N GLY A 49 11.15 -28.81 -6.49
CA GLY A 49 12.01 -27.91 -5.74
C GLY A 49 13.12 -28.64 -4.99
N ALA A 50 12.81 -29.77 -4.35
CA ALA A 50 13.78 -30.58 -3.63
C ALA A 50 14.88 -31.10 -4.57
N LEU A 51 14.49 -31.61 -5.74
CA LEU A 51 15.42 -32.10 -6.74
C LEU A 51 16.24 -30.97 -7.38
N ALA A 52 15.63 -29.82 -7.67
CA ALA A 52 16.35 -28.64 -8.16
C ALA A 52 17.37 -28.13 -7.12
N GLY A 53 17.00 -28.13 -5.84
CA GLY A 53 17.88 -27.79 -4.73
C GLY A 53 19.04 -28.76 -4.57
N LEU A 54 18.78 -30.07 -4.72
CA LEU A 54 19.83 -31.09 -4.74
C LEU A 54 20.81 -30.85 -5.90
N ALA A 55 20.30 -30.63 -7.11
CA ALA A 55 21.12 -30.38 -8.30
C ALA A 55 22.01 -29.14 -8.13
N ALA A 56 21.49 -28.08 -7.50
CA ALA A 56 22.23 -26.85 -7.22
C ALA A 56 23.46 -27.09 -6.36
N VAL A 57 23.27 -27.94 -5.36
CA VAL A 57 24.28 -28.23 -4.35
C VAL A 57 25.30 -29.28 -4.81
N VAL A 58 24.92 -30.21 -5.70
CA VAL A 58 25.81 -31.26 -6.23
C VAL A 58 26.86 -30.72 -7.19
N ARG A 59 26.49 -29.82 -8.12
CA ARG A 59 27.40 -29.37 -9.19
C ARG A 59 27.72 -27.88 -9.19
N GLY A 60 27.04 -27.06 -8.37
CA GLY A 60 27.29 -25.61 -8.28
C GLY A 60 27.04 -24.79 -9.56
N ALA A 61 26.65 -25.45 -10.66
CA ALA A 61 26.51 -24.84 -11.97
C ALA A 61 25.05 -24.40 -12.21
N ARG A 62 24.83 -23.07 -12.29
CA ARG A 62 23.51 -22.45 -12.48
C ARG A 62 22.76 -22.93 -13.73
N TRP A 63 23.46 -23.17 -14.84
CA TRP A 63 22.82 -23.64 -16.07
C TRP A 63 22.26 -25.06 -15.91
N LEU A 64 22.96 -25.92 -15.16
CA LEU A 64 22.54 -27.29 -14.94
C LEU A 64 21.33 -27.36 -14.00
N THR A 65 21.25 -26.50 -12.99
CA THR A 65 20.04 -26.38 -12.15
C THR A 65 18.82 -25.97 -12.96
N MET A 66 19.01 -25.09 -13.95
CA MET A 66 17.93 -24.66 -14.85
C MET A 66 17.47 -25.80 -15.74
N LEU A 67 18.40 -26.56 -16.32
CA LEU A 67 18.05 -27.74 -17.11
C LEU A 67 17.37 -28.83 -16.29
N VAL A 68 17.84 -29.11 -15.08
CA VAL A 68 17.26 -30.16 -14.22
C VAL A 68 15.87 -29.74 -13.73
N ALA A 69 15.71 -28.51 -13.25
CA ALA A 69 14.39 -27.99 -12.86
C ALA A 69 13.41 -28.02 -14.03
N LEU A 70 13.82 -27.55 -15.21
CA LEU A 70 13.02 -27.59 -16.43
C LEU A 70 12.62 -29.01 -16.81
N ALA A 71 13.58 -29.93 -16.88
CA ALA A 71 13.35 -31.33 -17.23
C ALA A 71 12.38 -32.00 -16.24
N ILE A 72 12.50 -31.73 -14.94
CA ILE A 72 11.61 -32.28 -13.92
C ILE A 72 10.22 -31.69 -14.02
N THR A 73 10.09 -30.36 -14.15
CA THR A 73 8.76 -29.74 -14.31
C THR A 73 8.05 -30.18 -15.58
N ALA A 74 8.79 -30.36 -16.68
CA ALA A 74 8.25 -30.81 -17.95
C ALA A 74 7.87 -32.30 -17.90
N SER A 75 8.71 -33.16 -17.32
CA SER A 75 8.41 -34.58 -17.18
C SER A 75 7.22 -34.84 -16.26
N LEU A 76 7.11 -34.09 -15.15
CA LEU A 76 5.96 -34.14 -14.26
C LEU A 76 4.68 -33.69 -14.96
N ALA A 77 4.74 -32.65 -15.80
CA ALA A 77 3.60 -32.19 -16.59
C ALA A 77 3.13 -33.27 -17.59
N VAL A 78 4.06 -33.88 -18.35
CA VAL A 78 3.75 -34.95 -19.31
C VAL A 78 3.19 -36.20 -18.61
N ALA A 79 3.64 -36.50 -17.39
CA ALA A 79 3.16 -37.62 -16.58
C ALA A 79 1.76 -37.40 -15.95
N GLY A 80 1.08 -36.29 -16.25
CA GLY A 80 -0.21 -35.95 -15.66
C GLY A 80 -0.15 -35.54 -14.19
N ALA A 81 1.06 -35.41 -13.64
CA ALA A 81 1.33 -35.01 -12.26
C ALA A 81 2.09 -33.69 -12.23
N GLY A 82 1.65 -32.74 -13.06
CA GLY A 82 2.28 -31.44 -13.21
C GLY A 82 2.34 -30.65 -11.90
N VAL A 83 3.34 -29.79 -11.82
CA VAL A 83 3.49 -28.81 -10.74
C VAL A 83 2.35 -27.78 -10.78
N LEU A 84 1.76 -27.55 -11.96
CA LEU A 84 0.50 -26.86 -12.15
C LEU A 84 -0.54 -27.86 -12.70
N ARG A 85 -1.77 -27.77 -12.22
CA ARG A 85 -2.91 -28.55 -12.70
C ARG A 85 -3.88 -27.62 -13.40
N PHE A 86 -4.18 -27.93 -14.66
CA PHE A 86 -5.05 -27.14 -15.52
C PHE A 86 -6.43 -27.79 -15.63
N GLY A 87 -7.45 -26.99 -15.90
CA GLY A 87 -8.77 -27.48 -16.27
C GLY A 87 -8.77 -28.09 -17.67
N PRO A 88 -9.79 -28.91 -18.02
CA PRO A 88 -9.86 -29.58 -19.32
C PRO A 88 -10.02 -28.62 -20.52
N GLU A 89 -10.40 -27.37 -20.27
CA GLU A 89 -10.66 -26.35 -21.30
C GLU A 89 -9.43 -25.50 -21.64
N VAL A 90 -8.31 -25.69 -20.91
CA VAL A 90 -7.10 -24.88 -21.08
C VAL A 90 -6.37 -25.27 -22.37
N ALA A 91 -6.05 -24.28 -23.20
CA ALA A 91 -5.30 -24.50 -24.44
C ALA A 91 -3.89 -25.09 -24.17
N PRO A 92 -3.44 -26.12 -24.91
CA PRO A 92 -2.13 -26.76 -24.69
C PRO A 92 -0.93 -25.80 -24.76
N ARG A 93 -1.04 -24.73 -25.55
CA ARG A 93 -0.01 -23.67 -25.63
C ARG A 93 0.12 -22.93 -24.30
N LEU A 94 -0.99 -22.62 -23.65
CA LEU A 94 -1.01 -21.92 -22.37
C LEU A 94 -0.47 -22.83 -21.26
N GLU A 95 -0.80 -24.12 -21.27
CA GLU A 95 -0.21 -25.09 -20.35
C GLU A 95 1.31 -25.13 -20.49
N ALA A 96 1.83 -25.26 -21.72
CA ALA A 96 3.26 -25.31 -21.99
C ALA A 96 3.97 -24.04 -21.49
N VAL A 97 3.45 -22.86 -21.81
CA VAL A 97 4.01 -21.58 -21.35
C VAL A 97 3.99 -21.49 -19.82
N SER A 98 2.89 -21.89 -19.18
CA SER A 98 2.75 -21.83 -17.72
C SER A 98 3.71 -22.79 -17.00
N VAL A 99 3.93 -23.98 -17.56
CA VAL A 99 4.93 -24.94 -17.06
C VAL A 99 6.34 -24.39 -17.21
N LEU A 100 6.67 -23.77 -18.35
CA LEU A 100 7.98 -23.12 -18.56
C LEU A 100 8.20 -21.96 -17.57
N LEU A 101 7.17 -21.14 -17.32
CA LEU A 101 7.22 -20.06 -16.34
C LEU A 101 7.45 -20.60 -14.92
N ALA A 102 6.72 -21.65 -14.52
CA ALA A 102 6.92 -22.30 -13.23
C ALA A 102 8.34 -22.88 -13.10
N ALA A 103 8.85 -23.52 -14.14
CA ALA A 103 10.22 -24.04 -14.19
C ALA A 103 11.26 -22.94 -13.97
N ALA A 104 11.14 -21.82 -14.68
CA ALA A 104 12.05 -20.68 -14.57
C ALA A 104 11.96 -20.03 -13.17
N ALA A 105 10.75 -19.87 -12.64
CA ALA A 105 10.48 -19.30 -11.33
C ALA A 105 11.02 -20.16 -10.17
N ILE A 106 11.10 -21.49 -10.36
CA ILE A 106 11.78 -22.39 -9.42
C ILE A 106 13.30 -22.30 -9.62
N ALA A 107 13.78 -22.52 -10.84
CA ALA A 107 15.19 -22.76 -11.11
C ALA A 107 16.10 -21.57 -10.81
N GLY A 108 15.76 -20.39 -11.32
CA GLY A 108 16.61 -19.20 -11.23
C GLY A 108 16.85 -18.78 -9.78
N PRO A 109 15.79 -18.59 -8.96
CA PRO A 109 15.96 -18.22 -7.57
C PRO A 109 16.57 -19.32 -6.72
N VAL A 110 16.24 -20.61 -6.91
CA VAL A 110 16.88 -21.71 -6.16
C VAL A 110 18.40 -21.72 -6.38
N ALA A 111 18.84 -21.50 -7.63
CA ALA A 111 20.26 -21.41 -7.95
C ALA A 111 20.95 -20.21 -7.26
N ARG A 112 20.24 -19.09 -7.05
CA ARG A 112 20.77 -17.92 -6.31
C ARG A 112 20.74 -18.11 -4.80
N VAL A 113 19.65 -18.70 -4.28
CA VAL A 113 19.50 -19.01 -2.85
C VAL A 113 20.62 -19.93 -2.38
N LEU A 114 20.95 -20.94 -3.18
CA LEU A 114 21.95 -21.96 -2.84
C LEU A 114 23.37 -21.65 -3.35
N GLU A 115 23.62 -20.45 -3.85
CA GLU A 115 24.95 -20.07 -4.32
C GLU A 115 25.98 -20.09 -3.17
N GLY A 116 27.05 -20.87 -3.34
CA GLY A 116 28.05 -21.10 -2.30
C GLY A 116 27.71 -22.22 -1.30
N VAL A 117 26.57 -22.91 -1.47
CA VAL A 117 26.20 -24.11 -0.71
C VAL A 117 26.68 -25.35 -1.46
N GLY A 118 27.70 -26.04 -0.94
CA GLY A 118 28.20 -27.30 -1.49
C GLY A 118 27.55 -28.55 -0.87
N PHE A 119 27.67 -29.70 -1.53
CA PHE A 119 27.01 -30.97 -1.14
C PHE A 119 27.31 -31.49 0.27
N ARG A 120 28.51 -31.22 0.78
CA ARG A 120 28.99 -31.75 2.05
C ARG A 120 28.55 -30.88 3.24
N ALA A 121 29.26 -31.00 4.37
CA ALA A 121 29.09 -30.10 5.49
C ALA A 121 29.34 -28.66 5.05
N ILE A 122 28.40 -27.78 5.39
CA ILE A 122 28.46 -26.35 5.10
C ILE A 122 28.76 -25.57 6.37
N THR A 123 29.42 -24.43 6.23
CA THR A 123 29.66 -23.52 7.35
C THR A 123 28.36 -22.85 7.79
N ARG A 124 28.34 -22.36 9.03
CA ARG A 124 27.23 -21.57 9.58
C ARG A 124 26.86 -20.43 8.64
N HIS A 125 27.88 -19.70 8.20
CA HIS A 125 27.75 -18.54 7.34
C HIS A 125 27.14 -18.90 5.98
N ALA A 126 27.52 -20.02 5.37
CA ALA A 126 26.94 -20.45 4.10
C ALA A 126 25.45 -20.81 4.25
N PHE A 127 25.06 -21.49 5.33
CA PHE A 127 23.66 -21.79 5.62
C PHE A 127 22.86 -20.50 5.90
N GLU A 128 23.36 -19.63 6.77
CA GLU A 128 22.70 -18.35 7.10
C GLU A 128 22.54 -17.46 5.87
N ALA A 129 23.56 -17.37 5.02
CA ALA A 129 23.49 -16.61 3.77
C ALA A 129 22.41 -17.16 2.82
N ALA A 130 22.29 -18.49 2.69
CA ALA A 130 21.26 -19.12 1.88
C ALA A 130 19.85 -18.84 2.42
N VAL A 131 19.67 -18.94 3.74
CA VAL A 131 18.40 -18.60 4.40
C VAL A 131 18.06 -17.12 4.20
N ILE A 132 19.01 -16.20 4.36
CA ILE A 132 18.79 -14.77 4.14
C ILE A 132 18.35 -14.52 2.69
N ARG A 133 19.04 -15.10 1.69
CA ARG A 133 18.64 -14.94 0.28
C ARG A 133 17.25 -15.50 0.00
N PHE A 134 16.90 -16.64 0.59
CA PHE A 134 15.55 -17.20 0.51
C PHE A 134 14.53 -16.22 1.11
N LEU A 135 14.75 -15.73 2.33
CA LEU A 135 13.86 -14.80 3.02
C LEU A 135 13.73 -13.47 2.28
N THR A 136 14.82 -12.95 1.69
CA THR A 136 14.80 -11.74 0.86
C THR A 136 13.97 -11.96 -0.40
N GLY A 137 14.18 -13.07 -1.12
CA GLY A 137 13.39 -13.41 -2.31
C GLY A 137 11.92 -13.61 -1.98
N PHE A 138 11.64 -14.33 -0.89
CA PHE A 138 10.28 -14.56 -0.41
C PHE A 138 9.62 -13.25 -0.01
N GLY A 139 10.35 -12.39 0.72
CA GLY A 139 9.91 -11.06 1.10
C GLY A 139 9.54 -10.23 -0.12
N TYR A 140 10.37 -10.19 -1.17
CA TYR A 140 10.03 -9.46 -2.40
C TYR A 140 8.73 -9.97 -3.04
N VAL A 141 8.56 -11.28 -3.19
CA VAL A 141 7.34 -11.86 -3.78
C VAL A 141 6.13 -11.57 -2.88
N PHE A 142 6.24 -11.84 -1.58
CA PHE A 142 5.16 -11.69 -0.61
C PHE A 142 4.70 -10.24 -0.47
N PHE A 143 5.63 -9.31 -0.23
CA PHE A 143 5.30 -7.89 -0.07
C PHE A 143 4.84 -7.24 -1.38
N THR A 144 5.38 -7.66 -2.54
CA THR A 144 4.85 -7.18 -3.82
C THR A 144 3.45 -7.72 -4.06
N ALA A 145 3.20 -9.01 -3.81
CA ALA A 145 1.90 -9.63 -4.01
C ALA A 145 0.82 -9.01 -3.11
N ILE A 146 1.07 -8.89 -1.80
CA ILE A 146 0.09 -8.34 -0.86
C ILE A 146 -0.29 -6.89 -1.16
N VAL A 147 0.64 -6.12 -1.76
CA VAL A 147 0.40 -4.74 -2.19
C VAL A 147 -0.26 -4.70 -3.56
N VAL A 148 0.32 -5.32 -4.59
CA VAL A 148 -0.11 -5.14 -5.99
C VAL A 148 -1.41 -5.88 -6.30
N ILE A 149 -1.63 -7.06 -5.74
CA ILE A 149 -2.81 -7.89 -6.06
C ILE A 149 -4.13 -7.16 -5.77
N PRO A 150 -4.35 -6.55 -4.59
CA PRO A 150 -5.59 -5.81 -4.34
C PRO A 150 -5.85 -4.68 -5.33
N PHE A 151 -4.83 -3.89 -5.69
CA PHE A 151 -4.97 -2.82 -6.67
C PHE A 151 -5.22 -3.35 -8.08
N TYR A 152 -4.55 -4.44 -8.45
CA TYR A 152 -4.80 -5.12 -9.72
C TYR A 152 -6.26 -5.58 -9.79
N VAL A 153 -6.73 -6.36 -8.80
CA VAL A 153 -8.12 -6.83 -8.75
C VAL A 153 -9.11 -5.67 -8.77
N MET A 154 -8.83 -4.60 -8.02
CA MET A 154 -9.68 -3.39 -8.00
C MET A 154 -9.82 -2.77 -9.40
N ILE A 155 -8.70 -2.53 -10.10
CA ILE A 155 -8.71 -1.96 -11.46
C ILE A 155 -9.40 -2.92 -12.44
N MET A 156 -9.04 -4.19 -12.43
CA MET A 156 -9.58 -5.16 -13.37
C MET A 156 -11.09 -5.37 -13.18
N THR A 157 -11.56 -5.43 -11.94
CA THR A 157 -12.99 -5.56 -11.63
C THR A 157 -13.77 -4.31 -12.06
N SER A 158 -13.17 -3.12 -11.97
CA SER A 158 -13.81 -1.86 -12.39
C SER A 158 -14.02 -1.73 -13.90
N LEU A 159 -13.27 -2.50 -14.70
CA LEU A 159 -13.35 -2.51 -16.17
C LEU A 159 -14.24 -3.64 -16.71
N LYS A 160 -14.78 -4.48 -15.83
CA LYS A 160 -15.64 -5.62 -16.18
C LYS A 160 -17.11 -5.36 -15.88
N SER A 161 -17.98 -6.09 -16.58
CA SER A 161 -19.42 -6.09 -16.26
C SER A 161 -19.72 -7.04 -15.11
N GLN A 162 -20.77 -6.72 -14.33
CA GLN A 162 -21.27 -7.58 -13.25
C GLN A 162 -21.51 -9.02 -13.72
N GLN A 163 -22.09 -9.20 -14.90
CA GLN A 163 -22.41 -10.51 -15.44
C GLN A 163 -21.14 -11.35 -15.66
N ALA A 164 -20.08 -10.75 -16.20
CA ALA A 164 -18.81 -11.45 -16.39
C ALA A 164 -18.19 -11.86 -15.05
N LEU A 165 -18.25 -10.98 -14.04
CA LEU A 165 -17.75 -11.26 -12.69
C LEU A 165 -18.55 -12.34 -11.97
N LEU A 166 -19.86 -12.44 -12.22
CA LEU A 166 -20.71 -13.49 -11.67
C LEU A 166 -20.48 -14.85 -12.35
N GLN A 167 -20.14 -14.85 -13.65
CA GLN A 167 -19.84 -16.07 -14.40
C GLN A 167 -18.47 -16.64 -14.01
N ASN A 168 -17.44 -15.79 -13.97
CA ASN A 168 -16.11 -16.18 -13.54
C ASN A 168 -15.44 -15.06 -12.70
N PRO A 169 -15.46 -15.16 -11.36
CA PRO A 169 -14.91 -14.13 -10.48
C PRO A 169 -13.38 -14.05 -10.49
N LEU A 170 -12.70 -15.02 -11.10
CA LEU A 170 -11.23 -15.07 -11.21
C LEU A 170 -10.73 -14.61 -12.58
N ASP A 171 -11.64 -14.40 -13.52
CA ASP A 171 -11.30 -13.87 -14.82
C ASP A 171 -11.09 -12.36 -14.76
N PHE A 172 -9.82 -11.96 -14.86
CA PHE A 172 -9.38 -10.58 -14.99
C PHE A 172 -8.76 -10.31 -16.37
N THR A 173 -9.20 -11.00 -17.42
CA THR A 173 -8.84 -10.65 -18.80
C THR A 173 -9.52 -9.36 -19.26
N LEU A 174 -8.89 -8.62 -20.17
CA LEU A 174 -9.50 -7.45 -20.82
C LEU A 174 -10.05 -7.83 -22.19
N GLU A 175 -11.35 -7.64 -22.39
CA GLU A 175 -11.97 -7.73 -23.70
C GLU A 175 -11.71 -6.43 -24.48
N LEU A 176 -10.50 -6.26 -25.00
CA LEU A 176 -10.07 -5.05 -25.72
C LEU A 176 -10.98 -4.71 -26.92
N GLY A 177 -11.68 -5.69 -27.49
CA GLY A 177 -12.68 -5.50 -28.54
C GLY A 177 -13.88 -4.64 -28.13
N ARG A 178 -14.13 -4.43 -26.83
CA ARG A 178 -15.17 -3.51 -26.32
C ARG A 178 -14.80 -2.03 -26.44
N GLY A 179 -13.53 -1.71 -26.68
CA GLY A 179 -13.08 -0.32 -26.85
C GLY A 179 -13.50 0.59 -25.68
N ALA A 180 -14.24 1.66 -25.99
CA ALA A 180 -14.67 2.65 -25.00
C ALA A 180 -15.65 2.11 -23.93
N ASP A 181 -16.33 1.00 -24.20
CA ASP A 181 -17.29 0.41 -23.26
C ASP A 181 -16.61 -0.23 -22.04
N LEU A 182 -15.29 -0.46 -22.08
CA LEU A 182 -14.49 -0.84 -20.90
C LEU A 182 -14.59 0.20 -19.78
N PHE A 183 -14.78 1.48 -20.13
CA PHE A 183 -14.89 2.57 -19.18
C PHE A 183 -16.34 2.93 -18.83
N ARG A 184 -17.30 2.08 -19.18
CA ARG A 184 -18.73 2.30 -18.93
C ARG A 184 -19.02 2.60 -17.45
N SER A 185 -18.46 1.82 -16.53
CA SER A 185 -18.68 2.02 -15.08
C SER A 185 -18.19 3.37 -14.59
N TYR A 186 -17.11 3.90 -15.15
CA TYR A 186 -16.60 5.24 -14.84
C TYR A 186 -17.55 6.33 -15.37
N ARG A 187 -18.09 6.15 -16.58
CA ARG A 187 -19.08 7.07 -17.16
C ARG A 187 -20.35 7.10 -16.33
N GLU A 188 -20.93 5.93 -16.04
CA GLU A 188 -22.15 5.79 -15.25
C GLU A 188 -21.98 6.39 -13.85
N LEU A 189 -20.82 6.22 -13.20
CA LEU A 189 -20.54 6.90 -11.92
C LEU A 189 -20.65 8.42 -12.02
N LEU A 190 -20.10 9.00 -13.08
CA LEU A 190 -20.09 10.45 -13.26
C LEU A 190 -21.46 11.01 -13.69
N THR A 191 -22.24 10.25 -14.46
CA THR A 191 -23.53 10.71 -14.98
C THR A 191 -24.72 10.35 -14.10
N ASP A 192 -24.74 9.15 -13.53
CA ASP A 192 -25.92 8.56 -12.90
C ASP A 192 -25.85 8.59 -11.38
N TYR A 193 -24.63 8.61 -10.81
CA TYR A 193 -24.39 8.57 -9.36
C TYR A 193 -23.82 9.88 -8.78
N ASP A 194 -23.77 10.94 -9.59
CA ASP A 194 -23.23 12.28 -9.23
C ASP A 194 -21.84 12.24 -8.57
N PHE A 195 -21.02 11.24 -8.95
CA PHE A 195 -19.78 10.92 -8.25
C PHE A 195 -18.73 12.05 -8.35
N GLY A 196 -18.81 12.86 -9.42
CA GLY A 196 -17.99 14.06 -9.58
C GLY A 196 -18.20 15.08 -8.47
N ARG A 197 -19.44 15.20 -7.97
CA ARG A 197 -19.76 16.08 -6.83
C ARG A 197 -19.17 15.57 -5.53
N TYR A 198 -19.17 14.26 -5.29
CA TYR A 198 -18.54 13.67 -4.09
C TYR A 198 -17.03 13.88 -4.11
N LEU A 199 -16.41 13.71 -5.29
CA LEU A 199 -14.99 13.98 -5.49
C LEU A 199 -14.65 15.44 -5.18
N TRP A 200 -15.43 16.38 -5.71
CA TRP A 200 -15.25 17.80 -5.47
C TRP A 200 -15.45 18.17 -3.99
N THR A 201 -16.52 17.66 -3.37
CA THR A 201 -16.83 17.90 -1.96
C THR A 201 -15.70 17.41 -1.07
N SER A 202 -15.23 16.17 -1.28
CA SER A 202 -14.08 15.62 -0.55
C SER A 202 -12.80 16.41 -0.77
N PHE A 203 -12.52 16.84 -2.01
CA PHE A 203 -11.34 17.64 -2.31
C PHE A 203 -11.36 18.96 -1.55
N VAL A 204 -12.46 19.71 -1.65
CA VAL A 204 -12.64 21.00 -0.96
C VAL A 204 -12.54 20.83 0.55
N VAL A 205 -13.28 19.86 1.12
CA VAL A 205 -13.24 19.56 2.56
C VAL A 205 -11.82 19.21 3.03
N SER A 206 -11.10 18.39 2.27
CA SER A 206 -9.75 17.96 2.63
C SER A 206 -8.75 19.10 2.56
N VAL A 207 -8.81 19.94 1.52
CA VAL A 207 -7.96 21.14 1.40
C VAL A 207 -8.24 22.12 2.53
N LEU A 208 -9.51 22.41 2.82
CA LEU A 208 -9.88 23.30 3.93
C LEU A 208 -9.43 22.73 5.27
N THR A 209 -9.56 21.42 5.46
CA THR A 209 -9.05 20.74 6.66
C THR A 209 -7.55 20.93 6.81
N VAL A 210 -6.76 20.74 5.74
CA VAL A 210 -5.31 20.99 5.77
C VAL A 210 -5.00 22.43 6.18
N LEU A 211 -5.67 23.41 5.56
CA LEU A 211 -5.44 24.83 5.84
C LEU A 211 -5.76 25.17 7.30
N VAL A 212 -6.92 24.76 7.80
CA VAL A 212 -7.33 25.00 9.19
C VAL A 212 -6.37 24.29 10.15
N THR A 213 -6.07 23.02 9.90
CA THR A 213 -5.18 22.23 10.74
C THR A 213 -3.79 22.83 10.83
N LEU A 214 -3.20 23.27 9.71
CA LEU A 214 -1.90 23.94 9.72
C LEU A 214 -1.96 25.31 10.41
N ALA A 215 -3.03 26.08 10.20
CA ALA A 215 -3.21 27.39 10.82
C ALA A 215 -3.16 27.31 12.36
N PHE A 216 -3.72 26.25 12.95
CA PHE A 216 -3.64 26.01 14.40
C PHE A 216 -2.36 25.26 14.82
N SER A 217 -1.90 24.30 14.01
CA SER A 217 -0.79 23.42 14.39
C SER A 217 0.57 24.09 14.26
N ILE A 218 0.79 24.98 13.29
CA ILE A 218 2.05 25.72 13.13
C ILE A 218 2.37 26.55 14.38
N PRO A 219 1.52 27.49 14.84
CA PRO A 219 1.83 28.31 16.01
C PRO A 219 1.89 27.47 17.29
N GLY A 220 1.03 26.46 17.44
CA GLY A 220 1.04 25.57 18.60
C GLY A 220 2.32 24.73 18.68
N ALA A 221 2.74 24.12 17.58
CA ALA A 221 3.97 23.34 17.51
C ALA A 221 5.20 24.24 17.74
N TYR A 222 5.23 25.43 17.14
CA TYR A 222 6.31 26.40 17.33
C TYR A 222 6.41 26.84 18.79
N ALA A 223 5.28 27.17 19.44
CA ALA A 223 5.26 27.54 20.85
C ALA A 223 5.85 26.43 21.73
N VAL A 224 5.48 25.18 21.49
CA VAL A 224 5.97 24.03 22.26
C VAL A 224 7.40 23.64 21.88
N ALA A 225 7.88 23.95 20.68
CA ALA A 225 9.26 23.68 20.26
C ALA A 225 10.24 24.76 20.76
N ARG A 226 9.86 26.04 20.70
CA ARG A 226 10.76 27.18 20.94
C ARG A 226 10.54 27.92 22.25
N LEU A 227 9.29 28.14 22.63
CA LEU A 227 8.99 29.00 23.77
C LEU A 227 9.17 28.27 25.10
N ARG A 228 9.53 29.03 26.14
CA ARG A 228 9.56 28.55 27.52
C ARG A 228 8.37 29.14 28.24
N PHE A 229 7.39 28.31 28.59
CA PHE A 229 6.19 28.71 29.33
C PHE A 229 5.83 27.64 30.36
N ARG A 230 5.10 28.05 31.40
CA ARG A 230 4.70 27.16 32.50
C ARG A 230 3.67 26.15 31.97
N GLY A 231 3.92 24.84 32.19
CA GLY A 231 3.04 23.77 31.69
C GLY A 231 3.38 23.24 30.28
N ARG A 232 4.47 23.69 29.64
CA ARG A 232 4.91 23.22 28.32
C ARG A 232 4.99 21.69 28.18
N ALA A 233 5.52 21.00 29.19
CA ALA A 233 5.64 19.54 29.18
C ALA A 233 4.27 18.86 29.25
N LEU A 234 3.34 19.40 30.04
CA LEU A 234 1.97 18.88 30.13
C LEU A 234 1.24 19.07 28.81
N PHE A 235 1.31 20.26 28.21
CA PHE A 235 0.71 20.54 26.90
C PHE A 235 1.29 19.64 25.79
N SER A 236 2.61 19.44 25.79
CA SER A 236 3.25 18.51 24.83
C SER A 236 2.75 17.08 24.98
N ARG A 237 2.52 16.60 26.22
CA ARG A 237 2.02 15.25 26.48
C ARG A 237 0.53 15.13 26.18
N SER A 238 -0.26 16.18 26.45
CA SER A 238 -1.71 16.17 26.20
C SER A 238 -2.05 16.04 24.72
N ILE A 239 -1.23 16.58 23.82
CA ILE A 239 -1.40 16.40 22.36
C ILE A 239 -1.48 14.92 22.00
N LEU A 240 -0.53 14.11 22.47
CA LEU A 240 -0.51 12.65 22.26
C LEU A 240 -1.70 11.97 22.94
N LEU A 241 -2.00 12.33 24.19
CA LEU A 241 -3.12 11.73 24.92
C LEU A 241 -4.47 11.96 24.23
N ILE A 242 -4.70 13.17 23.71
CA ILE A 242 -5.92 13.50 22.94
C ILE A 242 -5.98 12.68 21.65
N TYR A 243 -4.85 12.54 20.93
CA TYR A 243 -4.79 11.75 19.70
C TYR A 243 -5.07 10.25 19.91
N MET A 244 -4.73 9.71 21.09
CA MET A 244 -4.96 8.31 21.43
C MET A 244 -6.44 7.99 21.74
N VAL A 245 -7.28 9.01 21.96
CA VAL A 245 -8.71 8.79 22.22
C VAL A 245 -9.40 8.33 20.93
N PRO A 246 -10.03 7.15 20.91
CA PRO A 246 -10.73 6.67 19.73
C PRO A 246 -11.95 7.54 19.42
N MET A 247 -11.99 8.15 18.22
CA MET A 247 -13.09 9.04 17.83
C MET A 247 -14.47 8.37 17.84
N ILE A 248 -14.53 7.05 17.66
CA ILE A 248 -15.78 6.27 17.76
C ILE A 248 -16.48 6.45 19.12
N VAL A 249 -15.72 6.65 20.20
CA VAL A 249 -16.28 6.85 21.56
C VAL A 249 -16.98 8.20 21.66
N LEU A 250 -16.53 9.20 20.90
CA LEU A 250 -17.09 10.54 20.87
C LEU A 250 -18.18 10.70 19.80
N ALA A 251 -18.48 9.65 19.03
CA ALA A 251 -19.43 9.71 17.92
C ALA A 251 -20.81 10.19 18.37
N LEU A 252 -21.42 9.54 19.39
CA LEU A 252 -22.75 9.92 19.88
C LEU A 252 -22.81 11.36 20.44
N PRO A 253 -21.88 11.79 21.33
CA PRO A 253 -21.82 13.19 21.77
C PRO A 253 -21.68 14.18 20.62
N ILE A 254 -20.81 13.91 19.64
CA ILE A 254 -20.63 14.77 18.46
C ILE A 254 -21.92 14.84 17.65
N TYR A 255 -22.58 13.70 17.40
CA TYR A 255 -23.85 13.66 16.69
C TYR A 255 -24.91 14.53 17.36
N ILE A 256 -25.10 14.38 18.67
CA ILE A 256 -26.09 15.15 19.43
C ILE A 256 -25.74 16.64 19.38
N GLY A 257 -24.48 17.00 19.67
CA GLY A 257 -24.04 18.39 19.66
C GLY A 257 -24.20 19.08 18.30
N PHE A 258 -23.82 18.39 17.21
CA PHE A 258 -23.95 18.91 15.85
C PHE A 258 -25.41 19.02 15.42
N SER A 259 -26.26 18.10 15.87
CA SER A 259 -27.70 18.15 15.61
C SER A 259 -28.34 19.35 16.32
N MET A 260 -28.03 19.56 17.61
CA MET A 260 -28.53 20.70 18.38
C MET A 260 -28.04 22.06 17.83
N ALA A 261 -26.81 22.10 17.32
CA ALA A 261 -26.23 23.31 16.72
C ALA A 261 -26.68 23.57 15.27
N GLY A 262 -27.48 22.69 14.66
CA GLY A 262 -27.88 22.81 13.26
C GLY A 262 -26.73 22.60 12.26
N LEU A 263 -25.63 21.97 12.68
CA LEU A 263 -24.44 21.70 11.85
C LEU A 263 -24.52 20.33 11.14
N ARG A 264 -25.45 19.47 11.54
CA ARG A 264 -25.72 18.18 10.87
C ARG A 264 -26.24 18.42 9.45
N ASN A 265 -25.83 17.54 8.54
CA ASN A 265 -26.14 17.57 7.12
C ASN A 265 -25.64 18.86 6.43
N THR A 266 -24.46 19.34 6.83
CA THR A 266 -23.79 20.50 6.22
C THR A 266 -22.30 20.22 5.95
N VAL A 267 -21.80 20.70 4.81
CA VAL A 267 -20.35 20.62 4.49
C VAL A 267 -19.52 21.45 5.47
N PHE A 268 -20.07 22.56 5.96
CA PHE A 268 -19.42 23.41 6.96
C PHE A 268 -19.19 22.65 8.28
N GLY A 269 -20.17 21.87 8.75
CA GLY A 269 -20.00 21.02 9.92
C GLY A 269 -18.85 20.03 9.75
N ILE A 270 -18.69 19.45 8.56
CA ILE A 270 -17.57 18.55 8.26
C ILE A 270 -16.22 19.28 8.30
N VAL A 271 -16.11 20.44 7.66
CA VAL A 271 -14.90 21.28 7.68
C VAL A 271 -14.53 21.72 9.09
N LEU A 272 -15.50 21.87 9.99
CA LEU A 272 -15.26 22.22 11.39
C LEU A 272 -14.73 21.03 12.22
N ILE A 273 -15.27 19.82 12.01
CA ILE A 273 -14.95 18.66 12.85
C ILE A 273 -13.69 17.91 12.39
N TYR A 274 -13.38 17.89 11.09
CA TYR A 274 -12.19 17.19 10.59
C TYR A 274 -10.85 17.75 11.12
N PRO A 275 -10.67 19.07 11.31
CA PRO A 275 -9.48 19.61 11.97
C PRO A 275 -9.29 19.09 13.40
N VAL A 276 -10.37 18.80 14.14
CA VAL A 276 -10.28 18.30 15.52
C VAL A 276 -9.50 16.98 15.58
N THR A 277 -9.63 16.12 14.57
CA THR A 277 -8.91 14.83 14.51
C THR A 277 -7.49 14.96 13.97
N THR A 278 -7.21 16.00 13.17
CA THR A 278 -5.94 16.15 12.46
C THR A 278 -4.97 17.12 13.12
N ILE A 279 -5.45 18.09 13.92
CA ILE A 279 -4.63 19.03 14.69
C ILE A 279 -3.67 18.32 15.65
N PRO A 280 -4.09 17.31 16.46
CA PRO A 280 -3.17 16.66 17.39
C PRO A 280 -1.97 16.01 16.70
N VAL A 281 -2.19 15.32 15.59
CA VAL A 281 -1.12 14.65 14.85
C VAL A 281 -0.24 15.64 14.10
N ALA A 282 -0.82 16.69 13.50
CA ALA A 282 -0.04 17.76 12.86
C ALA A 282 0.82 18.52 13.87
N LEU A 283 0.29 18.85 15.05
CA LEU A 283 1.04 19.44 16.16
C LEU A 283 2.22 18.55 16.56
N TYR A 284 1.98 17.26 16.77
CA TYR A 284 3.01 16.30 17.16
C TYR A 284 4.14 16.20 16.13
N MET A 285 3.80 16.05 14.85
CA MET A 285 4.76 15.95 13.75
C MET A 285 5.58 17.25 13.58
N LEU A 286 4.91 18.40 13.54
CA LEU A 286 5.58 19.71 13.38
C LEU A 286 6.44 20.06 14.59
N GLN A 287 5.99 19.70 15.80
CA GLN A 287 6.77 19.92 17.02
C GLN A 287 8.10 19.15 16.97
N GLY A 288 8.06 17.88 16.55
CA GLY A 288 9.27 17.07 16.38
C GLY A 288 10.24 17.69 15.39
N TYR A 289 9.72 18.18 14.26
CA TYR A 289 10.53 18.81 13.22
C TYR A 289 11.12 20.16 13.63
N PHE A 290 10.30 21.07 14.16
CA PHE A 290 10.77 22.40 14.58
C PHE A 290 11.86 22.30 15.65
N ARG A 291 11.83 21.31 16.54
CA ARG A 291 12.91 21.08 17.51
C ARG A 291 14.26 20.77 16.87
N GLY A 292 14.27 20.13 15.69
CA GLY A 292 15.48 19.79 14.97
C GLY A 292 16.09 20.94 14.16
N LEU A 293 15.35 22.04 13.96
CA LEU A 293 15.87 23.21 13.27
C LEU A 293 16.85 23.99 14.17
N PRO A 294 18.00 24.48 13.65
CA PRO A 294 18.95 25.30 14.40
C PRO A 294 18.28 26.55 14.97
N ALA A 295 18.36 26.74 16.29
CA ALA A 295 17.71 27.87 16.96
C ALA A 295 18.40 29.20 16.64
N GLU A 296 19.70 29.14 16.34
CA GLU A 296 20.58 30.28 16.08
C GLU A 296 20.11 31.10 14.87
N VAL A 297 19.53 30.44 13.86
CA VAL A 297 18.99 31.11 12.65
C VAL A 297 17.75 31.94 13.00
N GLU A 298 16.90 31.43 13.89
CA GLU A 298 15.71 32.16 14.37
C GLU A 298 16.11 33.30 15.31
N GLU A 299 17.11 33.09 16.18
CA GLU A 299 17.68 34.10 17.07
C GLU A 299 18.32 35.25 16.29
N ALA A 300 19.07 34.97 15.22
CA ALA A 300 19.60 35.99 14.32
C ALA A 300 18.48 36.86 13.73
N GLY A 301 17.39 36.25 13.27
CA GLY A 301 16.22 37.00 12.78
C GLY A 301 15.57 37.90 13.84
N LEU A 302 15.53 37.46 15.11
CA LEU A 302 15.06 38.29 16.23
C LEU A 302 16.02 39.46 16.50
N MET A 303 17.34 39.25 16.40
CA MET A 303 18.35 40.29 16.54
C MET A 303 18.27 41.34 15.41
N ASP A 304 17.90 40.92 14.20
CA ASP A 304 17.63 41.79 13.05
C ASP A 304 16.29 42.55 13.15
N GLY A 305 15.57 42.43 14.28
CA GLY A 305 14.34 43.17 14.57
C GLY A 305 13.06 42.50 14.05
N LEU A 306 13.11 41.26 13.56
CA LEU A 306 11.88 40.54 13.21
C LEU A 306 11.07 40.20 14.47
N GLY A 307 9.77 40.47 14.43
CA GLY A 307 8.84 39.94 15.43
C GLY A 307 8.70 38.41 15.33
N ARG A 308 8.27 37.74 16.40
CA ARG A 308 8.15 36.26 16.43
C ARG A 308 7.29 35.68 15.31
N LEU A 309 6.17 36.33 14.97
CA LEU A 309 5.32 35.88 13.87
C LEU A 309 6.07 36.00 12.54
N ALA A 310 6.85 37.08 12.34
CA ALA A 310 7.68 37.24 11.15
C ALA A 310 8.80 36.18 11.08
N VAL A 311 9.40 35.79 12.20
CA VAL A 311 10.37 34.67 12.26
C VAL A 311 9.71 33.37 11.81
N ILE A 312 8.51 33.05 12.31
CA ILE A 312 7.77 31.86 11.89
C ILE A 312 7.56 31.86 10.37
N TRP A 313 7.01 32.95 9.82
CA TRP A 313 6.67 33.04 8.40
C TRP A 313 7.87 33.11 7.46
N LYS A 314 8.92 33.86 7.84
CA LYS A 314 10.07 34.14 6.96
C LYS A 314 11.25 33.18 7.14
N ILE A 315 11.35 32.51 8.29
CA ILE A 315 12.50 31.64 8.61
C ILE A 315 12.02 30.21 8.85
N THR A 316 11.21 29.97 9.89
CA THR A 316 10.85 28.61 10.30
C THR A 316 10.05 27.87 9.22
N LEU A 317 9.04 28.49 8.61
CA LEU A 317 8.19 27.84 7.60
C LEU A 317 8.96 27.50 6.31
N PRO A 318 9.77 28.40 5.70
CA PRO A 318 10.60 28.04 4.56
C PRO A 318 11.58 26.90 4.84
N LEU A 319 12.24 26.92 6.01
CA LEU A 319 13.11 25.82 6.43
C LEU A 319 12.36 24.51 6.67
N SER A 320 11.07 24.60 7.00
CA SER A 320 10.20 23.45 7.27
C SER A 320 9.37 22.99 6.08
N LEU A 321 9.62 23.49 4.87
CA LEU A 321 8.83 23.12 3.69
C LEU A 321 8.72 21.61 3.46
N PRO A 322 9.78 20.78 3.64
CA PRO A 322 9.67 19.32 3.54
C PRO A 322 8.71 18.72 4.58
N ALA A 323 8.75 19.22 5.81
CA ALA A 323 7.89 18.76 6.89
C ALA A 323 6.44 19.20 6.67
N LEU A 324 6.23 20.46 6.26
CA LEU A 324 4.92 20.99 5.93
C LEU A 324 4.28 20.21 4.78
N ALA A 325 5.03 19.87 3.73
CA ALA A 325 4.54 19.03 2.64
C ALA A 325 4.10 17.64 3.15
N SER A 326 4.92 17.00 3.98
CA SER A 326 4.61 15.68 4.57
C SER A 326 3.38 15.73 5.47
N VAL A 327 3.30 16.72 6.36
CA VAL A 327 2.17 16.90 7.28
C VAL A 327 0.90 17.27 6.51
N SER A 328 0.99 18.14 5.50
CA SER A 328 -0.15 18.51 4.65
C SER A 328 -0.71 17.29 3.93
N LEU A 329 0.15 16.46 3.34
CA LEU A 329 -0.27 15.23 2.69
C LEU A 329 -0.92 14.28 3.68
N TYR A 330 -0.34 14.11 4.87
CA TYR A 330 -0.87 13.24 5.90
C TYR A 330 -2.25 13.70 6.39
N VAL A 331 -2.42 14.99 6.67
CA VAL A 331 -3.70 15.59 7.04
C VAL A 331 -4.73 15.47 5.92
N PHE A 332 -4.32 15.72 4.67
CA PHE A 332 -5.17 15.54 3.49
C PHE A 332 -5.65 14.08 3.40
N MET A 333 -4.74 13.10 3.54
CA MET A 333 -5.10 11.68 3.49
C MET A 333 -6.07 11.29 4.60
N ILE A 334 -5.91 11.81 5.83
CA ILE A 334 -6.86 11.54 6.91
C ILE A 334 -8.24 12.10 6.55
N ALA A 335 -8.32 13.37 6.14
CA ALA A 335 -9.58 14.02 5.77
C ALA A 335 -10.26 13.37 4.57
N TRP A 336 -9.47 13.00 3.55
CA TRP A 336 -9.94 12.35 2.33
C TRP A 336 -10.52 10.96 2.58
N ASN A 337 -9.91 10.21 3.50
CA ASN A 337 -10.34 8.85 3.87
C ASN A 337 -11.29 8.82 5.08
N GLU A 338 -11.65 9.98 5.64
CA GLU A 338 -12.54 10.04 6.79
C GLU A 338 -13.94 9.56 6.38
N PHE A 339 -14.42 8.50 7.02
CA PHE A 339 -15.69 7.88 6.71
C PHE A 339 -16.71 8.03 7.85
N LEU A 340 -16.27 7.88 9.09
CA LEU A 340 -17.17 7.72 10.24
C LEU A 340 -17.98 8.99 10.50
N LEU A 341 -17.33 10.15 10.56
CA LEU A 341 -17.98 11.42 10.81
C LEU A 341 -18.84 11.84 9.62
N ALA A 342 -18.37 11.60 8.38
CA ALA A 342 -19.20 11.81 7.19
C ALA A 342 -20.46 10.95 7.19
N PHE A 343 -20.34 9.66 7.51
CA PHE A 343 -21.48 8.75 7.59
C PHE A 343 -22.49 9.14 8.67
N MET A 344 -22.02 9.62 9.81
CA MET A 344 -22.85 10.02 10.93
C MET A 344 -23.52 11.39 10.74
N LEU A 345 -22.85 12.33 10.06
CA LEU A 345 -23.28 13.72 9.99
C LEU A 345 -23.92 14.11 8.65
N LEU A 346 -23.75 13.34 7.58
CA LEU A 346 -24.32 13.65 6.26
C LEU A 346 -25.41 12.65 5.87
N ASP A 347 -26.61 13.16 5.61
CA ASP A 347 -27.76 12.35 5.19
C ASP A 347 -28.16 12.59 3.72
N ASP A 348 -28.02 13.84 3.25
CA ASP A 348 -28.35 14.23 1.88
C ASP A 348 -27.21 13.82 0.93
N PRO A 349 -27.48 12.96 -0.07
CA PRO A 349 -26.48 12.55 -1.06
C PRO A 349 -25.76 13.72 -1.71
N SER A 350 -26.46 14.83 -1.95
CA SER A 350 -25.89 16.03 -2.56
C SER A 350 -24.76 16.68 -1.74
N LYS A 351 -24.54 16.24 -0.50
CA LYS A 351 -23.49 16.76 0.38
C LYS A 351 -22.45 15.71 0.76
N PHE A 352 -22.56 14.49 0.23
CA PHE A 352 -21.67 13.40 0.60
C PHE A 352 -20.22 13.69 0.23
N THR A 353 -19.34 13.30 1.15
CA THR A 353 -17.92 13.09 0.83
C THR A 353 -17.78 11.82 -0.01
N LEU A 354 -16.66 11.70 -0.71
CA LEU A 354 -16.31 10.57 -1.56
C LEU A 354 -16.42 9.22 -0.83
N THR A 355 -15.86 9.11 0.37
CA THR A 355 -15.91 7.88 1.19
C THR A 355 -17.34 7.49 1.54
N ARG A 356 -18.17 8.48 1.90
CA ARG A 356 -19.60 8.28 2.18
C ARG A 356 -20.40 7.91 0.94
N GLY A 357 -20.08 8.51 -0.20
CA GLY A 357 -20.67 8.20 -1.51
C GLY A 357 -20.30 6.80 -2.00
N ILE A 358 -19.03 6.38 -1.86
CA ILE A 358 -18.60 5.01 -2.17
C ILE A 358 -19.32 4.01 -1.28
N ALA A 359 -19.51 4.31 0.00
CA ALA A 359 -20.25 3.41 0.89
C ALA A 359 -21.72 3.25 0.47
N SER A 360 -22.36 4.28 -0.10
CA SER A 360 -23.70 4.13 -0.68
C SER A 360 -23.75 3.25 -1.94
N LEU A 361 -22.62 3.05 -2.63
CA LEU A 361 -22.51 2.10 -3.74
C LEU A 361 -22.46 0.65 -3.27
N ASN A 362 -22.21 0.39 -1.98
CA ASN A 362 -22.19 -0.96 -1.42
C ASN A 362 -23.61 -1.43 -1.06
N SER A 363 -24.50 -1.45 -2.07
CA SER A 363 -25.88 -1.92 -1.98
C SER A 363 -26.06 -3.18 -2.83
N SER A 364 -26.97 -4.08 -2.44
CA SER A 364 -27.33 -5.26 -3.23
C SER A 364 -27.86 -4.91 -4.62
N GLU A 365 -28.36 -3.69 -4.79
CA GLU A 365 -28.91 -3.18 -6.05
C GLU A 365 -27.85 -2.58 -6.98
N ILE A 366 -26.68 -2.24 -6.44
CA ILE A 366 -25.61 -1.57 -7.19
C ILE A 366 -24.56 -2.60 -7.62
N PRO A 367 -24.28 -2.71 -8.92
CA PRO A 367 -23.28 -3.65 -9.39
C PRO A 367 -21.88 -3.39 -8.82
N ARG A 368 -21.13 -4.46 -8.57
CA ARG A 368 -19.85 -4.39 -7.83
C ARG A 368 -18.77 -3.63 -8.60
N GLN A 369 -18.85 -3.61 -9.93
CA GLN A 369 -17.92 -2.87 -10.77
C GLN A 369 -17.97 -1.35 -10.53
N HIS A 370 -19.12 -0.78 -10.17
CA HIS A 370 -19.24 0.65 -9.83
C HIS A 370 -18.52 0.97 -8.52
N LEU A 371 -18.66 0.13 -7.51
CA LEU A 371 -17.93 0.26 -6.25
C LEU A 371 -16.40 0.23 -6.49
N MET A 372 -15.95 -0.70 -7.33
CA MET A 372 -14.53 -0.83 -7.67
C MET A 372 -14.02 0.36 -8.50
N ALA A 373 -14.79 0.83 -9.48
CA ALA A 373 -14.46 2.04 -10.24
C ALA A 373 -14.37 3.27 -9.33
N GLY A 374 -15.30 3.42 -8.38
CA GLY A 374 -15.26 4.47 -7.37
C GLY A 374 -14.01 4.42 -6.50
N ALA A 375 -13.58 3.22 -6.09
CA ALA A 375 -12.34 3.00 -5.34
C ALA A 375 -11.08 3.36 -6.16
N VAL A 376 -11.06 3.04 -7.46
CA VAL A 376 -9.98 3.47 -8.37
C VAL A 376 -9.91 4.99 -8.43
N ILE A 377 -11.04 5.66 -8.73
CA ILE A 377 -11.11 7.12 -8.80
C ILE A 377 -10.65 7.76 -7.49
N ALA A 378 -11.05 7.20 -6.34
CA ALA A 378 -10.66 7.72 -5.03
C ALA A 378 -9.17 7.62 -4.72
N THR A 379 -8.46 6.67 -5.33
CA THR A 379 -7.02 6.47 -5.15
C THR A 379 -6.20 7.51 -5.94
N VAL A 380 -6.70 7.92 -7.11
CA VAL A 380 -5.95 8.78 -8.05
C VAL A 380 -5.51 10.12 -7.44
N PRO A 381 -6.37 10.91 -6.76
CA PRO A 381 -5.96 12.19 -6.18
C PRO A 381 -4.87 12.07 -5.13
N ILE A 382 -4.90 11.03 -4.30
CA ILE A 382 -3.88 10.77 -3.28
C ILE A 382 -2.54 10.48 -3.97
N MET A 383 -2.53 9.61 -4.97
CA MET A 383 -1.31 9.30 -5.73
C MET A 383 -0.75 10.54 -6.44
N ALA A 384 -1.60 11.34 -7.07
CA ALA A 384 -1.18 12.57 -7.75
C ALA A 384 -0.57 13.58 -6.76
N LEU A 385 -1.19 13.76 -5.58
CA LEU A 385 -0.65 14.63 -4.53
C LEU A 385 0.67 14.10 -3.96
N PHE A 386 0.77 12.79 -3.70
CA PHE A 386 2.01 12.18 -3.24
C PHE A 386 3.16 12.42 -4.24
N LEU A 387 2.97 12.09 -5.52
CA LEU A 387 3.98 12.28 -6.56
C LEU A 387 4.35 13.77 -6.75
N GLY A 388 3.36 14.66 -6.65
CA GLY A 388 3.59 16.11 -6.71
C GLY A 388 4.38 16.66 -5.51
N LEU A 389 4.21 16.06 -4.32
CA LEU A 389 4.85 16.49 -3.08
C LEU A 389 6.18 15.77 -2.78
N GLU A 390 6.43 14.62 -3.41
CA GLU A 390 7.63 13.78 -3.23
C GLU A 390 8.93 14.58 -3.37
N ARG A 391 8.99 15.50 -4.34
CA ARG A 391 10.14 16.39 -4.56
C ARG A 391 10.50 17.28 -3.36
N PHE A 392 9.53 17.62 -2.51
CA PHE A 392 9.76 18.42 -1.30
C PHE A 392 10.25 17.54 -0.15
N MET A 393 9.76 16.30 -0.07
CA MET A 393 10.14 15.34 0.97
C MET A 393 11.60 14.87 0.81
N THR A 394 12.03 14.61 -0.42
CA THR A 394 13.39 14.13 -0.74
C THR A 394 14.48 15.20 -0.54
N ARG A 395 14.17 16.48 -0.81
CA ARG A 395 15.12 17.59 -0.60
C ARG A 395 15.46 17.84 0.88
N GLY A 396 14.52 17.58 1.80
CA GLY A 396 14.75 17.73 3.23
C GLY A 396 15.77 16.75 3.81
N LEU A 397 15.90 15.55 3.22
CA LEU A 397 16.89 14.55 3.62
C LEU A 397 18.32 14.94 3.20
N ALA A 398 18.48 15.71 2.13
CA ALA A 398 19.80 16.14 1.64
C ALA A 398 20.36 17.37 2.39
N ALA A 399 19.48 18.23 2.93
CA ALA A 399 19.89 19.46 3.62
C ALA A 399 20.41 19.24 5.06
N GLY A 400 20.09 18.09 5.67
CA GLY A 400 20.58 17.71 7.01
C GLY A 400 21.99 17.11 7.03
N ALA A 401 22.62 16.93 5.86
CA ALA A 401 23.99 16.42 5.72
C ALA A 401 25.06 17.53 5.78
N VAL A 402 24.79 18.62 6.50
CA VAL A 402 25.85 19.59 6.83
C VAL A 402 26.74 18.93 7.87
N LYS A 403 28.01 18.77 7.48
CA LYS A 403 29.10 18.16 8.26
C LYS A 403 29.12 18.69 9.71
N GLY A 404 28.92 17.78 10.66
CA GLY A 404 29.56 17.86 11.98
C GLY A 404 30.91 17.20 11.93
#